data_AF-A0A2W6A6S5-F1
#
_entry.id   AF-A0A2W6A6S5-F1
#
_cell.length_a   1.000
_cell.length_b   1.000
_cell.length_c   1.000
_cell.angle_alpha   90.00
_cell.angle_beta   90.00
_cell.angle_gamma   90.00
#
_symmetry.space_group_name_H-M   'P 1'
#
loop_
_entity.id
_entity.type
_entity.pdbx_description
1 polymer ?
#
loop_
_entity_poly.entity_id
_entity_poly.type
_entity_poly.pdbx_seq_one_letter_code
_entity_poly.pdbx_strand_id
1 'polypeptide(L)' 'MPTTTKKKEGSWFVRVRYQRTDMTACLHQARAIDHRRLSSRLGQLDGDDFENVQSGFRKLYK' A
#
# COMPACT_ATOMS: atom_id res chain seq x y z
N MET A 1 1.20 4.71 -2.25
CA MET A 1 1.93 3.69 -3.04
C MET A 1 0.90 2.93 -3.87
N PRO A 2 1.24 2.41 -5.06
CA PRO A 2 0.32 1.61 -5.87
C PRO A 2 -0.07 0.30 -5.17
N THR A 3 -1.31 -0.13 -5.35
CA THR A 3 -1.84 -1.42 -4.88
C THR A 3 -2.18 -2.31 -6.07
N THR A 4 -2.13 -3.64 -5.86
CA THR A 4 -2.50 -4.64 -6.87
C THR A 4 -3.34 -5.74 -6.22
N THR A 5 -4.28 -6.32 -6.97
CA THR A 5 -5.05 -7.50 -6.56
C THR A 5 -4.29 -8.81 -6.77
N LYS A 6 -3.17 -8.77 -7.50
CA LYS A 6 -2.31 -9.94 -7.69
C LYS A 6 -1.55 -10.21 -6.39
N LYS A 7 -1.65 -11.44 -5.89
CA LYS A 7 -0.86 -11.89 -4.74
C LYS A 7 0.62 -11.83 -5.10
N LYS A 8 1.38 -11.03 -4.33
CA LYS A 8 2.84 -10.99 -4.39
C LYS A 8 3.40 -11.24 -3.01
N GLU A 9 4.53 -11.93 -2.97
CA GLU A 9 5.23 -12.30 -1.75
C GLU A 9 6.64 -11.74 -1.78
N GLY A 10 7.17 -11.40 -0.59
CA GLY A 10 8.48 -10.80 -0.42
C GLY A 10 8.45 -9.56 0.45
N SER A 11 9.63 -9.10 0.88
CA SER A 11 9.80 -7.94 1.77
C SER A 11 9.34 -6.61 1.16
N TRP A 12 9.10 -6.58 -0.15
CA TRP A 12 8.73 -5.38 -0.93
C TRP A 12 7.21 -5.23 -1.10
N PHE A 13 6.45 -6.15 -0.52
CA PHE A 13 5.01 -6.30 -0.69
C PHE A 13 4.34 -6.45 0.67
N VAL A 14 3.29 -5.67 0.91
CA VAL A 14 2.48 -5.76 2.13
C VAL A 14 1.06 -6.11 1.73
N ARG A 15 0.51 -7.16 2.33
CA ARG A 15 -0.91 -7.51 2.12
C ARG A 15 -1.75 -6.54 2.93
N VAL A 16 -2.77 -6.00 2.29
CA VAL A 16 -3.74 -5.08 2.90
C VAL A 16 -5.13 -5.51 2.50
N ARG A 17 -6.10 -5.37 3.40
CA ARG A 17 -7.48 -5.75 3.12
C ARG A 17 -8.31 -4.50 2.89
N TYR A 18 -8.90 -4.39 1.71
CA TYR A 18 -9.72 -3.24 1.36
C TYR A 18 -11.10 -3.69 0.88
N GLN A 19 -12.17 -3.25 1.55
CA GLN A 19 -13.55 -3.61 1.23
C GLN A 19 -13.74 -5.13 1.02
N ARG A 20 -13.21 -5.95 1.94
CA ARG A 20 -13.19 -7.43 1.88
C ARG A 20 -12.41 -8.04 0.71
N THR A 21 -11.71 -7.23 -0.07
CA THR A 21 -10.82 -7.67 -1.13
C THR A 21 -9.39 -7.67 -0.63
N ASP A 22 -8.70 -8.79 -0.83
CA ASP A 22 -7.27 -8.89 -0.52
C ASP A 22 -6.48 -8.17 -1.61
N MET A 23 -5.74 -7.14 -1.21
CA MET A 23 -4.86 -6.38 -2.07
C MET A 23 -3.43 -6.45 -1.55
N THR A 24 -2.48 -6.08 -2.39
CA THR A 24 -1.06 -6.02 -2.05
C THR A 24 -0.53 -4.64 -2.40
N ALA A 25 0.01 -3.94 -1.41
CA ALA A 25 0.71 -2.68 -1.58
C ALA A 25 2.14 -2.94 -2.09
N CYS A 26 2.48 -2.33 -3.24
CA CYS A 26 3.81 -2.42 -3.84
C CYS A 26 4.70 -1.31 -3.27
N LEU A 27 5.47 -1.62 -2.22
CA LEU A 27 6.28 -0.62 -1.52
C LEU A 27 7.40 -0.04 -2.39
N HIS A 28 8.05 -0.88 -3.19
CA HIS A 28 9.11 -0.48 -4.13
C HIS A 28 8.62 0.50 -5.22
N GLN A 29 7.30 0.61 -5.44
CA GLN A 29 6.71 1.55 -6.41
C GLN A 29 6.21 2.83 -5.74
N ALA A 30 6.68 3.12 -4.52
CA ALA A 30 6.42 4.38 -3.84
C ALA A 30 6.86 5.56 -4.72
N ARG A 31 5.96 6.54 -4.88
CA ARG A 31 6.22 7.75 -5.65
C ARG A 31 5.41 8.91 -5.08
N ALA A 32 5.95 10.12 -5.21
CA ALA A 32 5.19 11.33 -5.01
C ALA A 32 4.16 11.48 -6.14
N ILE A 33 2.93 11.86 -5.79
CA ILE A 33 1.86 12.11 -6.75
C ILE A 33 1.29 13.49 -6.43
N ASP A 34 1.17 14.34 -7.45
CA ASP A 34 0.49 15.62 -7.31
C ASP A 34 -0.99 15.40 -6.97
N HIS A 35 -1.49 16.10 -5.95
CA HIS A 35 -2.87 16.01 -5.47
C HIS A 35 -3.91 16.24 -6.58
N ARG A 36 -3.61 17.04 -7.61
CA ARG A 36 -4.49 17.27 -8.77
C ARG A 36 -4.76 16.02 -9.60
N ARG A 37 -3.91 15.00 -9.47
CA ARG A 37 -4.06 13.70 -10.17
C ARG A 37 -4.89 12.69 -9.37
N LEU A 38 -5.29 13.03 -8.14
CA LEU A 38 -6.15 12.19 -7.32
C LEU A 38 -7.60 12.56 -7.59
N SER A 39 -8.29 11.75 -8.39
CA SER A 39 -9.66 12.05 -8.84
C SER A 39 -10.69 11.88 -7.72
N SER A 40 -10.58 10.83 -6.92
CA SER A 40 -11.55 10.51 -5.86
C SER A 40 -10.90 9.72 -4.73
N ARG A 41 -11.44 9.89 -3.51
CA ARG A 41 -11.08 9.03 -2.37
C ARG A 41 -11.92 7.78 -2.43
N LEU A 42 -11.28 6.63 -2.64
CA LEU A 42 -11.97 5.33 -2.64
C LEU A 42 -12.36 4.91 -1.21
N GLY A 43 -11.47 5.13 -0.24
CA GLY A 43 -11.69 4.80 1.16
C GLY A 43 -10.45 5.09 2.00
N GLN A 44 -10.40 4.52 3.21
CA GLN A 44 -9.30 4.63 4.16
C GLN A 44 -8.85 3.22 4.57
N LEU A 45 -7.54 3.05 4.76
CA LEU A 45 -6.97 1.82 5.33
C LEU A 45 -7.21 1.80 6.84
N ASP A 46 -7.40 0.61 7.39
CA ASP A 46 -7.44 0.41 8.84
C ASP A 46 -6.07 0.73 9.46
N GLY A 47 -6.07 1.08 10.75
CA GLY A 47 -4.85 1.50 11.47
C GLY A 47 -3.75 0.44 11.44
N ASP A 48 -4.11 -0.82 11.69
CA ASP A 48 -3.17 -1.95 11.70
C ASP A 48 -2.51 -2.16 10.33
N ASP A 49 -3.30 -2.09 9.25
CA ASP A 49 -2.80 -2.20 7.88
C ASP A 49 -1.88 -1.03 7.51
N PHE A 50 -2.20 0.18 7.99
CA PHE A 50 -1.36 1.35 7.79
C PHE A 50 0.00 1.22 8.51
N GLU A 51 0.02 0.73 9.75
CA GLU A 51 1.25 0.47 10.51
C GLU A 51 2.11 -0.61 9.85
N ASN A 52 1.48 -1.67 9.32
CA ASN A 52 2.17 -2.71 8.56
C ASN A 52 2.84 -2.16 7.29
N VAL A 53 2.14 -1.31 6.54
CA VAL A 53 2.71 -0.64 5.36
C VAL A 53 3.85 0.29 5.74
N GLN A 54 3.70 1.07 6.81
CA GLN A 54 4.72 2.02 7.27
C GLN A 54 5.98 1.29 7.75
N SER A 55 5.83 0.24 8.56
CA SER A 55 6.95 -0.56 9.07
C SER A 55 7.65 -1.31 7.94
N GLY A 56 6.90 -1.90 7.00
CA GLY A 56 7.44 -2.51 5.79
C GLY A 56 8.23 -1.53 4.94
N PHE A 57 7.71 -0.32 4.74
CA PHE A 57 8.43 0.71 3.98
C PHE A 57 9.72 1.13 4.67
N ARG A 58 9.72 1.35 5.99
CA ARG A 58 10.93 1.69 6.75
C ARG A 58 12.01 0.61 6.67
N LYS A 59 11.62 -0.67 6.65
CA LYS A 59 12.56 -1.80 6.51
C LYS A 59 13.23 -1.87 5.13
N LEU A 60 12.66 -1.26 4.09
CA LEU A 60 13.25 -1.28 2.74
C LEU A 60 14.39 -0.28 2.56
N TYR A 61 14.42 0.79 3.36
CA TYR A 61 15.37 1.89 3.24
C TYR A 61 16.36 1.96 4.41
N LYS A 62 16.31 0.99 5.33
CA LYS A 62 17.20 0.87 6.49
C LYS A 62 18.07 -0.36 6.33
#